data_AF-A0A968JQN1-F1
#
_entry.id   AF-A0A968JQN1-F1
#
_cell.length_a   1.000
_cell.length_b   1.000
_cell.length_c   1.000
_cell.angle_alpha   90.00
_cell.angle_beta   90.00
_cell.angle_gamma   90.00
#
_symmetry.space_group_name_H-M   'P 1'
#
loop_
_entity.id
_entity.type
_entity.pdbx_description
1 polymer ?
#
loop_
_entity_poly.entity_id
_entity_poly.type
_entity_poly.pdbx_seq_one_letter_code
_entity_poly.pdbx_strand_id
1 'polypeptide(L)'
;MIKKLTFQCGLNHLGDGNFFIILGSKNLKEINKQFGDKVYFELTEDPNPLGVDMPEVLEAVLEQDQDLKAVFDSLTLGKKRNVIHSINKIKDIDRQIQKIIQMINESKNLRTKKEL
;
A
#
# COMPACT_ATOMS: atom_id res chain seq x y z
N MET A 1 13.03 -30.58 1.01
CA MET A 1 12.65 -29.60 -0.03
C MET A 1 12.81 -28.21 0.58
N ILE A 2 13.61 -27.32 -0.01
CA ILE A 2 13.76 -25.95 0.52
C ILE A 2 12.46 -25.20 0.23
N LYS A 3 11.78 -24.73 1.28
CA LYS A 3 10.58 -23.92 1.12
C LYS A 3 10.98 -22.50 0.70
N LYS A 4 10.26 -21.96 -0.29
CA LYS A 4 10.46 -20.63 -0.85
C LYS A 4 9.17 -19.81 -0.70
N LEU A 5 9.32 -18.52 -0.49
CA LEU A 5 8.25 -17.55 -0.37
C LEU A 5 8.58 -16.36 -1.26
N THR A 6 7.63 -15.97 -2.10
CA THR A 6 7.67 -14.72 -2.87
C THR A 6 6.53 -13.84 -2.41
N PHE A 7 6.82 -12.60 -2.04
CA PHE A 7 5.83 -11.65 -1.55
C PHE A 7 6.27 -10.22 -1.88
N GLN A 8 5.31 -9.31 -2.04
CA GLN A 8 5.58 -7.89 -2.23
C GLN A 8 6.00 -7.26 -0.91
N CYS A 9 7.04 -6.43 -0.93
CA CYS A 9 7.54 -5.74 0.25
C CYS A 9 7.97 -4.31 -0.05
N GLY A 10 7.85 -3.43 0.95
CA GLY A 10 8.46 -2.11 0.90
C GLY A 10 9.94 -2.17 1.26
N LEU A 11 10.76 -1.47 0.49
CA LEU A 11 12.16 -1.17 0.82
C LEU A 11 12.18 0.08 1.71
N ASN A 12 12.46 -0.09 3.00
CA ASN A 12 12.42 1.01 3.99
C ASN A 12 13.83 1.53 4.24
N HIS A 13 13.98 2.85 4.40
CA HIS A 13 15.26 3.49 4.69
C HIS A 13 15.61 3.42 6.19
N LEU A 14 16.89 3.19 6.52
CA LEU A 14 17.43 3.35 7.88
C LEU A 14 17.96 4.77 8.17
N GLY A 15 18.03 5.63 7.16
CA GLY A 15 18.49 7.03 7.28
C GLY A 15 20.00 7.23 7.10
N ASP A 16 20.74 6.14 6.92
CA ASP A 16 22.20 6.10 6.76
C ASP A 16 22.63 5.58 5.37
N GLY A 17 21.69 5.55 4.41
CA GLY A 17 21.88 4.96 3.08
C GLY A 17 21.61 3.46 3.02
N ASN A 18 21.45 2.78 4.16
CA ASN A 18 21.04 1.38 4.21
C ASN A 18 19.51 1.24 4.19
N PHE A 19 19.07 0.03 3.83
CA PHE A 19 17.67 -0.31 3.67
C PHE A 19 17.32 -1.63 4.36
N PHE A 20 16.04 -1.79 4.68
CA PHE A 20 15.51 -3.03 5.23
C PHE A 20 14.14 -3.38 4.67
N ILE A 21 13.86 -4.68 4.63
CA ILE A 21 12.53 -5.25 4.39
C ILE A 21 11.97 -5.77 5.71
N ILE A 22 10.65 -5.72 5.85
CA ILE A 22 9.98 -6.27 7.03
C ILE A 22 9.55 -7.70 6.74
N LEU A 23 10.05 -8.65 7.53
CA LEU A 23 9.60 -10.04 7.53
C LEU A 23 8.73 -10.29 8.76
N GLY A 24 7.44 -10.52 8.53
CA GLY A 24 6.52 -10.90 9.60
C GLY A 24 6.69 -12.36 10.02
N SER A 25 6.20 -12.70 11.22
CA SER A 25 6.24 -14.08 11.74
C SER A 25 5.53 -15.09 10.83
N LYS A 26 4.51 -14.64 10.06
CA LYS A 26 3.83 -15.47 9.05
C LYS A 26 4.81 -15.92 7.95
N ASN A 27 5.61 -14.99 7.44
CA ASN A 27 6.57 -15.22 6.37
C ASN A 27 7.64 -16.24 6.81
N LEU A 28 8.17 -16.06 8.03
CA LEU A 28 9.17 -16.98 8.60
C LEU A 28 8.62 -18.41 8.78
N LYS A 29 7.39 -18.55 9.28
CA LYS A 29 6.72 -19.85 9.43
C LYS A 29 6.56 -20.56 8.09
N GLU A 30 6.25 -19.83 7.02
CA GLU A 30 6.02 -20.39 5.69
C GLU A 30 7.28 -21.07 5.13
N ILE A 31 8.46 -20.49 5.39
CA ILE A 31 9.76 -21.06 5.00
C ILE A 31 10.42 -21.92 6.09
N ASN A 32 9.71 -22.19 7.19
CA ASN A 32 10.19 -22.93 8.36
C ASN A 32 11.50 -22.36 8.94
N LYS A 33 11.49 -21.05 9.18
CA LYS A 33 12.60 -20.29 9.77
C LYS A 33 12.18 -19.59 11.06
N GLN A 34 13.17 -19.24 11.86
CA GLN A 34 13.02 -18.45 13.08
C GLN A 34 14.00 -17.27 13.09
N PHE A 35 13.81 -16.37 14.07
CA PHE A 35 14.71 -15.25 14.25
C PHE A 35 16.15 -15.74 14.50
N GLY A 36 17.13 -15.11 13.84
CA GLY A 36 18.54 -15.49 13.88
C GLY A 36 18.97 -16.48 12.79
N ASP A 37 18.02 -17.12 12.10
CA ASP A 37 18.37 -18.00 10.98
C ASP A 37 18.87 -17.20 9.77
N LYS A 38 19.84 -17.76 9.05
CA LYS A 38 20.25 -17.24 7.75
C LYS A 38 19.20 -17.59 6.68
N VAL A 39 18.94 -16.62 5.81
CA VAL A 39 18.09 -16.77 4.63
C VAL A 39 18.86 -16.31 3.39
N TYR A 40 18.55 -16.91 2.25
CA TYR A 40 18.95 -16.40 0.95
C TYR A 40 17.75 -15.70 0.34
N PHE A 41 17.96 -14.53 -0.24
CA PHE A 41 16.90 -13.73 -0.85
C PHE A 41 17.37 -13.11 -2.16
N GLU A 42 16.39 -12.76 -2.98
CA GLU A 42 16.55 -11.99 -4.21
C GLU A 42 15.48 -10.89 -4.18
N LEU A 43 15.82 -9.71 -4.69
CA LEU A 43 14.89 -8.60 -4.85
C LEU A 43 14.73 -8.31 -6.34
N THR A 44 13.49 -8.19 -6.78
CA THR A 44 13.12 -7.80 -8.13
C THR A 44 12.21 -6.58 -8.04
N GLU A 45 12.32 -5.66 -8.98
CA GLU A 45 11.39 -4.54 -9.09
C GLU A 45 9.97 -5.07 -9.34
N ASP A 46 9.00 -4.51 -8.62
CA ASP A 46 7.60 -4.89 -8.80
C ASP A 46 7.03 -4.18 -10.04
N PRO A 47 6.50 -4.90 -11.04
CA PRO A 47 5.89 -4.28 -12.21
C PRO A 47 4.63 -3.47 -11.85
N ASN A 48 4.01 -3.74 -10.69
CA ASN A 48 2.92 -2.95 -10.14
C ASN A 48 3.47 -1.95 -9.10
N PRO A 49 3.64 -0.66 -9.42
CA PRO A 49 4.18 0.34 -8.50
C PRO A 49 3.29 0.61 -7.27
N LEU A 50 2.00 0.27 -7.36
CA LEU A 50 1.10 0.28 -6.20
C LEU A 50 1.26 -0.99 -5.36
N GLY A 51 1.68 -2.12 -5.93
CA GLY A 51 1.76 -3.40 -5.21
C GLY A 51 0.40 -3.88 -4.68
N VAL A 52 -0.69 -3.34 -5.22
CA VAL A 52 -2.08 -3.69 -4.93
C VAL A 52 -2.91 -3.43 -6.18
N ASP A 53 -3.95 -4.22 -6.37
CA ASP A 53 -4.92 -4.00 -7.44
C ASP A 53 -5.86 -2.86 -7.07
N MET A 54 -6.27 -2.09 -8.08
CA MET A 54 -7.26 -1.04 -7.91
C MET A 54 -8.64 -1.69 -7.71
N PRO A 55 -9.38 -1.39 -6.62
CA PRO A 55 -10.70 -1.95 -6.42
C PRO A 55 -11.74 -1.31 -7.36
N GLU A 56 -12.65 -2.10 -7.92
CA GLU A 56 -13.71 -1.63 -8.84
C GLU A 56 -14.52 -0.46 -8.25
N VAL A 57 -14.84 -0.51 -6.95
CA VAL A 57 -15.58 0.56 -6.27
C VAL A 57 -14.80 1.88 -6.25
N LEU A 58 -13.47 1.82 -6.12
CA LEU A 58 -12.63 3.01 -6.19
C LEU A 58 -12.60 3.56 -7.62
N GLU A 59 -12.46 2.71 -8.63
CA GLU A 59 -12.52 3.13 -10.03
C GLU A 59 -13.84 3.85 -10.35
N ALA A 60 -14.98 3.24 -9.99
CA ALA A 60 -16.30 3.81 -10.21
C ALA A 60 -16.47 5.18 -9.54
N VAL A 61 -15.99 5.36 -8.30
CA VAL A 61 -16.05 6.66 -7.61
C VAL A 61 -15.20 7.72 -8.32
N LEU A 62 -14.00 7.38 -8.77
CA LEU A 62 -13.11 8.33 -9.46
C LEU A 62 -13.59 8.65 -10.88
N GLU A 63 -14.29 7.72 -11.55
CA GLU A 63 -14.92 7.99 -12.84
C GLU A 63 -16.09 8.96 -12.72
N GLN A 64 -16.90 8.82 -11.66
CA GLN A 64 -18.07 9.65 -11.41
C GLN A 64 -17.70 11.06 -10.87
N ASP A 65 -16.60 11.18 -10.13
CA ASP A 65 -16.17 12.44 -9.52
C ASP A 65 -14.74 12.82 -9.94
N GLN A 66 -14.67 13.73 -10.92
CA GLN A 66 -13.41 14.19 -11.50
C GLN A 66 -12.55 14.99 -10.50
N ASP A 67 -13.16 15.66 -9.51
CA ASP A 67 -12.42 16.40 -8.48
C ASP A 67 -11.72 15.43 -7.52
N LEU A 68 -12.42 14.35 -7.11
CA LEU A 68 -11.80 13.28 -6.33
C LEU A 68 -10.71 12.58 -7.12
N LYS A 69 -10.91 12.35 -8.43
CA LYS A 69 -9.89 11.80 -9.31
C LYS A 69 -8.62 12.64 -9.37
N ALA A 70 -8.74 13.95 -9.59
CA ALA A 70 -7.58 14.85 -9.63
C ALA A 70 -6.77 14.80 -8.32
N VAL A 71 -7.48 14.73 -7.18
CA VAL A 71 -6.82 14.66 -5.87
C VAL A 71 -6.17 13.31 -5.65
N PHE A 72 -6.86 12.22 -5.99
CA PHE A 72 -6.30 10.87 -5.91
C PHE A 72 -5.06 10.74 -6.79
N ASP A 73 -5.10 11.21 -8.04
CA ASP A 73 -4.00 11.09 -8.99
C ASP A 73 -2.73 11.80 -8.53
N SER A 74 -2.89 12.93 -7.84
CA SER A 74 -1.78 13.68 -7.26
C SER A 74 -1.23 13.08 -5.94
N LEU A 75 -1.86 12.06 -5.37
CA LEU A 75 -1.34 11.39 -4.17
C LEU A 75 -0.05 10.61 -4.49
N THR A 76 0.85 10.57 -3.52
CA THR A 76 2.01 9.67 -3.60
C THR A 76 1.53 8.22 -3.64
N LEU A 77 2.33 7.33 -4.25
CA LEU A 77 1.99 5.89 -4.32
C LEU A 77 1.67 5.29 -2.94
N GLY A 78 2.39 5.69 -1.89
CA GLY A 78 2.11 5.25 -0.53
C GLY A 78 0.74 5.69 0.02
N LYS A 79 0.29 6.91 -0.33
CA LYS A 79 -1.04 7.39 0.05
C LYS A 79 -2.13 6.68 -0.76
N LYS A 80 -1.92 6.46 -2.06
CA LYS A 80 -2.82 5.66 -2.91
C LYS A 80 -3.01 4.25 -2.34
N ARG A 81 -1.91 3.57 -1.99
CA ARG A 81 -1.95 2.26 -1.30
C ARG A 81 -2.73 2.30 0.01
N ASN A 82 -2.54 3.35 0.82
CA ASN A 82 -3.25 3.47 2.10
C ASN A 82 -4.78 3.54 1.88
N VAL A 83 -5.24 4.31 0.89
CA VAL A 83 -6.66 4.33 0.50
C VAL A 83 -7.12 2.92 0.14
N ILE A 84 -6.44 2.24 -0.79
CA ILE A 84 -6.80 0.89 -1.27
C ILE A 84 -6.84 -0.13 -0.12
N HIS A 85 -5.81 -0.18 0.73
CA HIS A 85 -5.78 -1.08 1.87
C HIS A 85 -6.86 -0.79 2.92
N SER A 86 -7.24 0.48 3.08
CA SER A 86 -8.28 0.87 4.03
C SER A 86 -9.67 0.43 3.56
N ILE A 87 -9.93 0.51 2.26
CA ILE A 87 -11.23 0.13 1.68
C ILE A 87 -11.37 -1.38 1.52
N ASN A 88 -10.29 -2.10 1.18
CA ASN A 88 -10.31 -3.57 1.02
C ASN A 88 -10.63 -4.33 2.32
N LYS A 89 -10.53 -3.66 3.48
CA LYS A 89 -10.93 -4.23 4.79
C LYS A 89 -12.44 -4.14 5.04
N ILE A 90 -13.15 -3.32 4.28
CA ILE A 90 -14.57 -3.05 4.45
C ILE A 90 -15.34 -3.94 3.47
N LYS A 91 -16.34 -4.70 3.94
CA LYS A 91 -17.16 -5.58 3.09
C LYS A 91 -18.34 -4.86 2.45
N ASP A 92 -18.85 -3.84 3.11
CA ASP A 92 -20.03 -3.09 2.71
C ASP A 92 -19.65 -1.99 1.70
N ILE A 93 -20.30 -2.00 0.53
CA ILE A 93 -19.94 -1.13 -0.59
C ILE A 93 -20.22 0.34 -0.27
N ASP A 94 -21.35 0.65 0.36
CA ASP A 94 -21.68 2.04 0.73
C ASP A 94 -20.66 2.62 1.70
N ARG A 95 -20.22 1.83 2.68
CA ARG A 95 -19.14 2.21 3.59
C ARG A 95 -17.79 2.34 2.89
N GLN A 96 -17.51 1.53 1.86
CA GLN A 96 -16.31 1.73 1.04
C GLN A 96 -16.36 3.09 0.34
N ILE A 97 -17.47 3.41 -0.32
CA ILE A 97 -17.67 4.71 -1.02
C ILE A 97 -17.48 5.87 -0.06
N GLN A 98 -18.15 5.84 1.11
CA GLN A 98 -17.99 6.87 2.14
C GLN A 98 -16.52 7.03 2.57
N LYS A 99 -15.81 5.89 2.76
CA LYS A 99 -14.41 5.91 3.19
C LYS A 99 -13.47 6.46 2.12
N ILE A 100 -13.72 6.16 0.84
CA ILE A 100 -12.97 6.69 -0.30
C ILE A 100 -13.06 8.21 -0.31
N ILE A 101 -14.29 8.73 -0.33
CA ILE A 101 -14.57 10.17 -0.39
C ILE A 101 -13.94 10.88 0.82
N GLN A 102 -14.08 10.31 2.02
CA GLN A 102 -13.49 10.84 3.23
C GLN A 102 -11.95 10.96 3.11
N MET A 103 -11.26 9.86 2.80
CA MET A 103 -9.79 9.83 2.82
C MET A 103 -9.16 10.71 1.74
N ILE A 104 -9.78 10.77 0.55
CA ILE A 104 -9.31 11.62 -0.54
C ILE A 104 -9.49 13.10 -0.16
N ASN A 105 -10.64 13.47 0.40
CA ASN A 105 -10.88 14.86 0.83
C ASN A 105 -10.01 15.28 2.01
N GLU A 106 -9.78 14.43 3.00
CA GLU A 106 -8.83 14.71 4.10
C GLU A 106 -7.40 14.95 3.59
N SER A 107 -7.03 14.30 2.49
CA SER A 107 -5.73 14.49 1.84
C SER A 107 -5.57 15.86 1.19
N LYS A 108 -6.68 16.56 0.84
CA LYS A 108 -6.67 17.96 0.38
C LYS A 108 -6.19 18.90 1.49
N ASN A 109 -6.78 18.77 2.69
CA ASN A 109 -6.55 19.66 3.83
C ASN A 109 -5.13 19.58 4.40
N LEU A 110 -4.48 18.42 4.28
CA LEU A 110 -3.10 18.22 4.70
C LEU A 110 -2.08 18.91 3.77
N ARG A 111 -2.45 19.24 2.53
CA ARG A 111 -1.60 20.02 1.62
C ARG A 111 -1.65 21.51 1.97
N THR A 112 -2.85 22.03 2.25
CA THR A 112 -3.05 23.44 2.61
C THR A 112 -2.29 23.87 3.87
N LYS A 113 -2.05 22.95 4.81
CA LYS A 113 -1.24 23.21 6.02
C LYS A 113 0.27 23.15 5.82
N LYS A 114 0.76 22.60 4.70
CA LYS A 114 2.21 22.44 4.44
C LYS A 114 2.78 23.59 3.61
N GLU A 115 1.91 24.45 3.08
CA GLU A 115 2.23 25.63 2.26
C GLU A 115 2.04 26.96 3.03
N LEU A 116 1.78 26.91 4.34
CA LEU A 116 1.71 28.03 5.28
C LEU A 116 2.80 27.86 6.36
#